data_AF-A0A957CGZ7-F1
#
_entry.id   AF-A0A957CGZ7-F1
#
_cell.length_a   1.000
_cell.length_b   1.000
_cell.length_c   1.000
_cell.angle_alpha   90.00
_cell.angle_beta   90.00
_cell.angle_gamma   90.00
#
_symmetry.space_group_name_H-M   'P 1'
#
loop_
_entity.id
_entity.type
_entity.pdbx_description
1 polymer ?
#
loop_
_entity_poly.entity_id
_entity_poly.type
_entity_poly.pdbx_seq_one_letter_code
_entity_poly.pdbx_strand_id
1 'polypeptide(L)'
;IDNGRLIIKQSTDWLELRAMVQGRVISYETNLGVTLEIVGAHIQGVWATGDITIGDLHIAVEGPSKPLAAENIPDRLNNVILVVGHIDEPDLITNLADSNLRGIIAGSMSHNLCEIANTAGLSILLTDGIGQYPMAEPIFQLLQAHADNEASLFTEYNMLVGERPEIIIPHSGIPKIETPPYNKPLARGQTVRLLGSPYHGQIGTVMHLLSSKHNMFAGINGHGAVIMLKNGSKVFIPSSNLDVFI
;
A
#
# COMPACT_ATOMS: atom_id res chain seq x y z
N ILE A 1 12.85 -22.18 -48.17
CA ILE A 1 13.27 -23.54 -48.59
C ILE A 1 14.01 -23.35 -49.89
N ASP A 2 15.31 -23.62 -49.90
CA ASP A 2 16.15 -23.57 -51.10
C ASP A 2 16.97 -24.86 -51.11
N ASN A 3 17.01 -25.57 -52.25
CA ASN A 3 17.62 -26.91 -52.37
C ASN A 3 17.20 -27.97 -51.32
N GLY A 4 15.94 -28.00 -50.89
CA GLY A 4 15.45 -29.01 -49.93
C GLY A 4 16.01 -28.88 -48.51
N ARG A 5 16.65 -27.74 -48.17
CA ARG A 5 17.12 -27.44 -46.81
C ARG A 5 16.13 -26.54 -46.08
N LEU A 6 15.76 -26.96 -44.87
CA LEU A 6 15.04 -26.16 -43.88
C LEU A 6 16.04 -25.68 -42.84
N ILE A 7 16.22 -24.37 -42.72
CA ILE A 7 17.02 -23.77 -41.64
C ILE A 7 16.05 -23.18 -40.64
N ILE A 8 15.95 -23.81 -39.47
CA ILE A 8 15.19 -23.28 -38.33
C ILE A 8 16.18 -22.46 -37.50
N LYS A 9 16.00 -21.14 -37.50
CA LYS A 9 16.72 -20.23 -36.61
C LYS A 9 15.81 -19.94 -35.42
N GLN A 10 16.17 -20.43 -34.24
CA GLN A 10 15.51 -20.03 -33.01
C GLN A 10 15.87 -18.57 -32.73
N SER A 11 14.92 -17.65 -32.86
CA SER A 11 15.05 -16.29 -32.33
C SER A 11 14.71 -16.34 -30.85
N THR A 12 15.65 -15.92 -30.00
CA THR A 12 15.37 -15.68 -28.59
C THR A 12 14.97 -14.22 -28.46
N ASP A 13 13.69 -13.97 -28.19
CA ASP A 13 13.23 -12.64 -27.84
C ASP A 13 13.50 -12.41 -26.35
N TRP A 14 14.19 -11.32 -26.03
CA TRP A 14 14.47 -10.94 -24.64
C TRP A 14 13.29 -10.13 -24.10
N LEU A 15 12.70 -10.62 -23.02
CA LEU A 15 11.72 -9.86 -22.23
C LEU A 15 12.45 -9.21 -21.05
N GLU A 16 12.51 -7.88 -21.03
CA GLU A 16 13.00 -7.13 -19.87
C GLU A 16 11.91 -7.10 -18.80
N LEU A 17 12.15 -7.80 -17.69
CA LEU A 17 11.30 -7.73 -16.50
C LEU A 17 11.99 -6.84 -15.46
N ARG A 18 11.34 -5.74 -15.11
CA ARG A 18 11.80 -4.85 -14.04
C ARG A 18 11.17 -5.27 -12.73
N ALA A 19 11.99 -5.44 -11.70
CA ALA A 19 11.52 -5.70 -10.34
C ALA A 19 10.72 -4.53 -9.75
N MET A 20 10.87 -3.34 -10.33
CA MET A 20 10.27 -2.08 -9.90
C MET A 20 10.60 -1.67 -8.46
N VAL A 21 11.64 -2.25 -7.87
CA VAL A 21 12.13 -1.91 -6.53
C VAL A 21 13.61 -2.24 -6.45
N GLN A 22 14.37 -1.44 -5.72
CA GLN A 22 15.78 -1.69 -5.47
C GLN A 22 15.94 -2.79 -4.41
N GLY A 23 16.74 -3.81 -4.71
CA GLY A 23 17.01 -4.91 -3.79
C GLY A 23 18.27 -5.69 -4.14
N ARG A 24 18.65 -6.62 -3.27
CA ARG A 24 19.79 -7.53 -3.44
C ARG A 24 19.30 -8.86 -4.01
N VAL A 25 19.87 -9.30 -5.13
CA VAL A 25 19.64 -10.66 -5.63
C VAL A 25 20.24 -11.67 -4.65
N ILE A 26 19.41 -12.55 -4.11
CA ILE A 26 19.84 -13.61 -3.17
C ILE A 26 19.84 -15.00 -3.80
N SER A 27 19.01 -15.21 -4.82
CA SER A 27 18.99 -16.43 -5.63
C SER A 27 18.38 -16.13 -6.98
N TYR A 28 18.69 -16.98 -7.96
CA TYR A 28 18.00 -16.99 -9.23
C TYR A 28 17.82 -18.43 -9.69
N GLU A 29 16.72 -18.67 -10.39
CA GLU A 29 16.42 -19.94 -11.02
C GLU A 29 16.37 -19.72 -12.52
N THR A 30 17.23 -20.42 -13.25
CA THR A 30 17.37 -20.28 -14.70
C THR A 30 16.01 -20.48 -15.37
N ASN A 31 15.58 -19.48 -16.16
CA ASN A 31 14.29 -19.46 -16.86
C ASN A 31 13.04 -19.43 -15.97
N LEU A 32 13.16 -19.21 -14.66
CA LEU A 32 12.05 -19.17 -13.71
C LEU A 32 11.93 -17.80 -13.02
N GLY A 33 13.02 -17.26 -12.48
CA GLY A 33 12.96 -15.97 -11.82
C GLY A 33 14.16 -15.62 -10.96
N VAL A 34 14.04 -14.49 -10.26
CA VAL A 34 15.05 -13.95 -9.36
C VAL A 34 14.39 -13.66 -8.02
N THR A 35 15.03 -14.05 -6.93
CA THR A 35 14.61 -13.69 -5.58
C THR A 35 15.39 -12.47 -5.13
N LEU A 36 14.67 -11.42 -4.73
CA LEU A 36 15.24 -10.20 -4.19
C LEU A 36 15.04 -10.13 -2.68
N GLU A 37 16.07 -9.71 -1.98
CA GLU A 37 16.00 -9.26 -0.60
C GLU A 37 15.98 -7.74 -0.58
N ILE A 38 14.97 -7.17 0.07
CA ILE A 38 14.75 -5.73 0.19
C ILE A 38 14.70 -5.41 1.68
N VAL A 39 15.39 -4.35 2.09
CA VAL A 39 15.30 -3.80 3.44
C VAL A 39 14.70 -2.42 3.32
N GLY A 40 13.59 -2.16 3.99
CA GLY A 40 12.86 -0.91 3.84
C GLY A 40 11.53 -0.92 4.58
N ALA A 41 10.74 0.13 4.33
CA ALA A 41 9.36 0.19 4.79
C ALA A 41 8.43 -0.51 3.79
N HIS A 42 7.43 -1.20 4.32
CA HIS A 42 6.38 -1.87 3.55
C HIS A 42 5.02 -1.47 4.10
N ILE A 43 4.13 -1.01 3.22
CA ILE A 43 2.77 -0.61 3.58
C ILE A 43 1.83 -1.31 2.62
N GLN A 44 0.82 -2.00 3.16
CA GLN A 44 -0.25 -2.58 2.36
C GLN A 44 -1.42 -1.60 2.30
N GLY A 45 -1.84 -1.29 1.07
CA GLY A 45 -3.01 -0.48 0.77
C GLY A 45 -4.29 -1.32 0.77
N VAL A 46 -5.40 -0.65 0.50
CA VAL A 46 -6.75 -1.22 0.42
C VAL A 46 -7.28 -1.22 -1.01
N TRP A 47 -6.92 -0.19 -1.78
CA TRP A 47 -7.38 0.00 -3.14
C TRP A 47 -6.30 0.71 -3.95
N ALA A 48 -6.16 0.34 -5.22
CA ALA A 48 -5.29 1.04 -6.13
C ALA A 48 -5.83 1.00 -7.57
N THR A 49 -5.29 1.90 -8.40
CA THR A 49 -5.47 1.94 -9.85
C THR A 49 -4.22 2.49 -10.53
N GLY A 50 -4.15 2.36 -11.86
CA GLY A 50 -2.99 2.73 -12.68
C GLY A 50 -1.88 1.68 -12.66
N ASP A 51 -0.74 2.02 -13.26
CA ASP A 51 0.40 1.12 -13.45
C ASP A 51 1.32 1.07 -12.22
N ILE A 52 2.17 0.03 -12.17
CA ILE A 52 3.26 0.00 -11.21
C ILE A 52 4.21 1.17 -11.51
N THR A 53 4.50 1.97 -10.49
CA THR A 53 5.27 3.21 -10.64
C THR A 53 6.33 3.36 -9.57
N ILE A 54 7.36 4.14 -9.89
CA ILE A 54 8.46 4.51 -9.00
C ILE A 54 8.58 6.03 -9.04
N GLY A 55 8.86 6.63 -7.89
CA GLY A 55 9.15 8.06 -7.78
C GLY A 55 9.51 8.47 -6.36
N ASP A 56 9.97 9.70 -6.20
CA ASP A 56 10.35 10.28 -4.92
C ASP A 56 9.11 10.74 -4.16
N LEU A 57 9.02 10.38 -2.88
CA LEU A 57 7.90 10.75 -2.02
C LEU A 57 7.92 12.24 -1.73
N HIS A 58 6.79 12.92 -1.98
CA HIS A 58 6.60 14.30 -1.59
C HIS A 58 5.39 14.44 -0.67
N ILE A 59 5.62 14.90 0.56
CA ILE A 59 4.57 15.09 1.57
C ILE A 59 3.88 16.44 1.33
N ALA A 60 2.71 16.41 0.72
CA ALA A 60 2.00 17.61 0.28
C ALA A 60 1.00 18.16 1.32
N VAL A 61 0.91 17.52 2.50
CA VAL A 61 -0.03 17.88 3.56
C VAL A 61 0.64 17.85 4.93
N GLU A 62 0.21 18.73 5.83
CA GLU A 62 0.73 18.80 7.20
C GLU A 62 0.23 17.66 8.11
N GLY A 63 -0.77 16.91 7.67
CA GLY A 63 -1.36 15.85 8.48
C GLY A 63 -2.27 14.91 7.70
N PRO A 64 -2.62 13.76 8.29
CA PRO A 64 -3.31 12.65 7.61
C PRO A 64 -4.76 12.95 7.20
N SER A 65 -5.34 14.02 7.72
CA SER A 65 -6.73 14.44 7.47
C SER A 65 -6.82 15.79 6.76
N LYS A 66 -5.67 16.37 6.37
CA LYS A 66 -5.62 17.72 5.82
C LYS A 66 -5.89 17.67 4.31
N PRO A 67 -6.71 18.59 3.79
CA PRO A 67 -6.89 18.70 2.35
C PRO A 67 -5.58 19.14 1.69
N LEU A 68 -5.38 18.77 0.43
CA LEU A 68 -4.28 19.29 -0.37
C LEU A 68 -4.55 20.75 -0.74
N ALA A 69 -3.68 21.65 -0.30
CA ALA A 69 -3.69 23.02 -0.77
C ALA A 69 -2.90 23.13 -2.09
N ALA A 70 -3.39 23.93 -3.04
CA ALA A 70 -2.74 24.10 -4.34
C ALA A 70 -1.28 24.59 -4.23
N GLU A 71 -0.99 25.40 -3.22
CA GLU A 71 0.36 25.90 -2.89
C GLU A 71 1.34 24.81 -2.42
N ASN A 72 0.84 23.64 -2.00
CA ASN A 72 1.67 22.51 -1.59
C ASN A 72 1.99 21.55 -2.75
N ILE A 73 1.47 21.82 -3.96
CA ILE A 73 1.85 21.06 -5.15
C ILE A 73 3.20 21.60 -5.63
N PRO A 74 4.26 20.78 -5.70
CA PRO A 74 5.57 21.25 -6.12
C PRO A 74 5.54 21.67 -7.60
N ASP A 75 6.27 22.75 -7.93
CA ASP A 75 6.36 23.29 -9.30
C ASP A 75 6.83 22.26 -10.34
N ARG A 76 7.62 21.26 -9.90
CA ARG A 76 8.13 20.17 -10.72
C ARG A 76 7.62 18.83 -10.21
N LEU A 77 6.71 18.23 -10.97
CA LEU A 77 6.09 16.93 -10.64
C LEU A 77 6.80 15.71 -11.26
N ASN A 78 7.82 15.93 -12.09
CA ASN A 78 8.53 14.84 -12.73
C ASN A 78 9.23 13.95 -11.69
N ASN A 79 8.98 12.64 -11.75
CA ASN A 79 9.49 11.64 -10.80
C ASN A 79 8.87 11.73 -9.39
N VAL A 80 7.77 12.46 -9.18
CA VAL A 80 7.19 12.65 -7.84
C VAL A 80 6.03 11.69 -7.59
N ILE A 81 5.95 11.13 -6.39
CA ILE A 81 4.75 10.52 -5.82
C ILE A 81 4.22 11.45 -4.72
N LEU A 82 3.02 12.00 -4.90
CA LEU A 82 2.42 12.90 -3.92
C LEU A 82 1.75 12.11 -2.79
N VAL A 83 2.04 12.46 -1.55
CA VAL A 83 1.33 11.96 -0.38
C VAL A 83 0.33 13.03 0.08
N VAL A 84 -0.96 12.66 0.08
CA VAL A 84 -2.07 13.53 0.48
C VAL A 84 -2.92 12.88 1.57
N GLY A 85 -3.71 13.66 2.29
CA GLY A 85 -4.59 13.14 3.35
C GLY A 85 -5.74 12.32 2.78
N HIS A 86 -6.57 12.96 1.96
CA HIS A 86 -7.70 12.33 1.27
C HIS A 86 -7.96 13.01 -0.08
N ILE A 87 -8.67 12.34 -0.98
CA ILE A 87 -9.08 12.85 -2.29
C ILE A 87 -10.60 12.97 -2.32
N ASP A 88 -11.11 14.20 -2.36
CA ASP A 88 -12.54 14.52 -2.34
C ASP A 88 -13.02 15.25 -3.61
N GLU A 89 -12.13 15.97 -4.29
CA GLU A 89 -12.44 16.73 -5.50
C GLU A 89 -11.95 16.03 -6.79
N PRO A 90 -12.79 15.93 -7.84
CA PRO A 90 -12.41 15.31 -9.11
C PRO A 90 -11.30 16.07 -9.84
N ASP A 91 -11.29 17.40 -9.69
CA ASP A 91 -10.33 18.29 -10.33
C ASP A 91 -8.89 17.98 -9.90
N LEU A 92 -8.69 17.43 -8.69
CA LEU A 92 -7.36 17.00 -8.25
C LEU A 92 -6.82 15.87 -9.13
N ILE A 93 -7.64 14.88 -9.45
CA ILE A 93 -7.25 13.73 -10.26
C ILE A 93 -7.00 14.16 -11.70
N THR A 94 -7.93 14.92 -12.28
CA THR A 94 -7.84 15.33 -13.69
C THR A 94 -6.65 16.27 -13.93
N ASN A 95 -6.43 17.26 -13.07
CA ASN A 95 -5.30 18.19 -13.23
C ASN A 95 -3.93 17.49 -13.07
N LEU A 96 -3.84 16.47 -12.20
CA LEU A 96 -2.59 15.74 -11.99
C LEU A 96 -2.37 14.63 -13.03
N ALA A 97 -3.44 14.10 -13.64
CA ALA A 97 -3.34 13.08 -14.69
C ALA A 97 -2.60 13.58 -15.94
N ASP A 98 -2.81 14.85 -16.31
CA ASP A 98 -2.12 15.49 -17.45
C ASP A 98 -0.69 15.96 -17.10
N SER A 99 -0.23 15.70 -15.86
CA SER A 99 1.09 16.10 -15.39
C SER A 99 2.11 14.95 -15.47
N ASN A 100 3.42 15.26 -15.38
CA ASN A 100 4.47 14.23 -15.30
C ASN A 100 4.60 13.58 -13.90
N LEU A 101 3.54 13.63 -13.09
CA LEU A 101 3.47 13.00 -11.78
C LEU A 101 3.51 11.46 -11.93
N ARG A 102 4.20 10.78 -11.01
CA ARG A 102 4.31 9.31 -11.04
C ARG A 102 3.12 8.63 -10.38
N GLY A 103 2.55 9.23 -9.34
CA GLY A 103 1.35 8.73 -8.68
C GLY A 103 0.96 9.52 -7.43
N ILE A 104 -0.10 9.07 -6.78
CA ILE A 104 -0.64 9.62 -5.53
C ILE A 104 -0.80 8.51 -4.50
N ILE A 105 -0.33 8.74 -3.28
CA ILE A 105 -0.71 7.98 -2.08
C ILE A 105 -1.69 8.83 -1.28
N ALA A 106 -2.84 8.27 -0.92
CA ALA A 106 -3.82 8.95 -0.08
C ALA A 106 -4.36 8.01 1.02
N GLY A 107 -4.89 8.59 2.10
CA GLY A 107 -5.65 7.85 3.09
C GLY A 107 -6.91 7.25 2.48
N SER A 108 -7.78 8.12 1.98
CA SER A 108 -9.03 7.69 1.35
C SER A 108 -9.41 8.53 0.14
N MET A 109 -10.42 8.05 -0.59
CA MET A 109 -11.03 8.78 -1.70
C MET A 109 -12.54 8.65 -1.70
N SER A 110 -13.26 9.72 -2.02
CA SER A 110 -14.72 9.70 -2.16
C SER A 110 -15.17 8.70 -3.24
N HIS A 111 -16.23 7.94 -2.97
CA HIS A 111 -16.69 6.84 -3.84
C HIS A 111 -17.04 7.28 -5.27
N ASN A 112 -17.58 8.48 -5.43
CA ASN A 112 -17.93 9.05 -6.75
C ASN A 112 -16.71 9.33 -7.64
N LEU A 113 -15.49 9.27 -7.10
CA LEU A 113 -14.26 9.49 -7.85
C LEU A 113 -13.63 8.20 -8.39
N CYS A 114 -14.13 7.02 -8.01
CA CYS A 114 -13.56 5.74 -8.44
C CYS A 114 -13.51 5.59 -9.97
N GLU A 115 -14.56 6.02 -10.68
CA GLU A 115 -14.61 5.92 -12.15
C GLU A 115 -13.59 6.86 -12.81
N ILE A 116 -13.47 8.08 -12.31
CA ILE A 116 -12.50 9.08 -12.79
C ILE A 116 -11.07 8.59 -12.52
N ALA A 117 -10.79 8.11 -11.31
CA ALA A 117 -9.48 7.56 -10.94
C ALA A 117 -9.05 6.41 -11.87
N ASN A 118 -9.96 5.48 -12.17
CA ASN A 118 -9.68 4.34 -13.04
C ASN A 118 -9.45 4.71 -14.51
N THR A 119 -9.96 5.85 -14.97
CA THR A 119 -9.87 6.27 -16.38
C THR A 119 -8.81 7.34 -16.61
N ALA A 120 -8.30 7.96 -15.55
CA ALA A 120 -7.32 9.04 -15.60
C ALA A 120 -5.90 8.60 -16.05
N GLY A 121 -5.57 7.31 -15.98
CA GLY A 121 -4.21 6.82 -16.28
C GLY A 121 -3.17 7.22 -15.22
N LEU A 122 -3.60 7.78 -14.10
CA LEU A 122 -2.74 8.14 -12.96
C LEU A 122 -2.72 7.00 -11.94
N SER A 123 -1.53 6.68 -11.45
CA SER A 123 -1.38 5.67 -10.39
C SER A 123 -1.83 6.23 -9.05
N ILE A 124 -2.84 5.63 -8.43
CA ILE A 124 -3.38 6.07 -7.13
C ILE A 124 -3.45 4.86 -6.21
N LEU A 125 -2.92 4.99 -4.98
CA LEU A 125 -2.98 3.95 -3.95
C LEU A 125 -3.56 4.53 -2.66
N LEU A 126 -4.59 3.86 -2.13
CA LEU A 126 -5.31 4.26 -0.93
C LEU A 126 -4.96 3.35 0.25
N THR A 127 -4.56 3.93 1.37
CA THR A 127 -4.16 3.16 2.56
C THR A 127 -5.33 2.79 3.47
N ASP A 128 -6.40 3.59 3.48
CA ASP A 128 -7.56 3.48 4.38
C ASP A 128 -8.89 3.29 3.62
N GLY A 129 -8.85 3.33 2.28
CA GLY A 129 -9.90 2.82 1.39
C GLY A 129 -10.83 3.88 0.79
N ILE A 130 -12.05 3.48 0.44
CA ILE A 130 -13.04 4.35 -0.20
C ILE A 130 -13.96 4.97 0.85
N GLY A 131 -14.08 6.29 0.82
CA GLY A 131 -14.84 7.11 1.78
C GLY A 131 -14.09 8.39 2.15
N GLN A 132 -14.44 8.96 3.29
CA GLN A 132 -13.79 10.15 3.86
C GLN A 132 -13.19 9.78 5.21
N TYR A 133 -12.00 9.21 5.17
CA TYR A 133 -11.25 8.76 6.34
C TYR A 133 -9.86 9.38 6.29
N PRO A 134 -9.34 9.85 7.44
CA PRO A 134 -7.94 10.24 7.50
C PRO A 134 -7.06 9.02 7.28
N MET A 135 -5.87 9.24 6.72
CA MET A 135 -4.83 8.22 6.72
C MET A 135 -4.52 7.77 8.16
N ALA A 136 -4.25 6.49 8.36
CA ALA A 136 -3.81 6.02 9.68
C ALA A 136 -2.52 6.72 10.11
N GLU A 137 -2.52 7.31 11.31
CA GLU A 137 -1.39 8.10 11.84
C GLU A 137 -0.03 7.39 11.72
N PRO A 138 0.12 6.09 12.06
CA PRO A 138 1.40 5.40 11.92
C PRO A 138 1.88 5.29 10.46
N ILE A 139 0.95 5.16 9.50
CA ILE A 139 1.27 5.12 8.06
C ILE A 139 1.74 6.49 7.60
N PHE A 140 1.03 7.55 7.99
CA PHE A 140 1.41 8.92 7.64
C PHE A 140 2.79 9.28 8.20
N GLN A 141 3.07 8.93 9.46
CA GLN A 141 4.38 9.13 10.09
C GLN A 141 5.49 8.35 9.40
N LEU A 142 5.21 7.12 8.96
CA LEU A 142 6.15 6.30 8.20
C LEU A 142 6.48 6.95 6.84
N LEU A 143 5.47 7.40 6.10
CA LEU A 143 5.67 8.11 4.84
C LEU A 143 6.45 9.42 5.06
N GLN A 144 6.12 10.19 6.11
CA GLN A 144 6.82 11.43 6.45
C GLN A 144 8.29 11.19 6.83
N ALA A 145 8.59 10.10 7.54
CA ALA A 145 9.96 9.71 7.87
C ALA A 145 10.80 9.32 6.63
N HIS A 146 10.13 9.07 5.50
CA HIS A 146 10.72 8.73 4.21
C HIS A 146 10.44 9.78 3.14
N ALA A 147 10.15 11.03 3.53
CA ALA A 147 10.05 12.13 2.58
C ALA A 147 11.33 12.23 1.73
N ASP A 148 11.15 12.53 0.45
CA ASP A 148 12.19 12.63 -0.59
C ASP A 148 12.94 11.32 -0.91
N ASN A 149 12.55 10.18 -0.33
CA ASN A 149 13.05 8.88 -0.74
C ASN A 149 12.25 8.32 -1.92
N GLU A 150 12.91 7.53 -2.76
CA GLU A 150 12.27 6.73 -3.81
C GLU A 150 11.34 5.69 -3.19
N ALA A 151 10.13 5.58 -3.72
CA ALA A 151 9.13 4.58 -3.37
C ALA A 151 8.55 3.92 -4.61
N SER A 152 8.17 2.66 -4.46
CA SER A 152 7.51 1.86 -5.47
C SER A 152 6.05 1.66 -5.08
N LEU A 153 5.12 1.98 -5.98
CA LEU A 153 3.70 1.65 -5.83
C LEU A 153 3.38 0.44 -6.69
N PHE A 154 3.08 -0.67 -6.05
CA PHE A 154 2.55 -1.88 -6.68
C PHE A 154 1.03 -1.80 -6.65
N THR A 155 0.45 -1.40 -7.78
CA THR A 155 -0.99 -1.16 -7.92
C THR A 155 -1.76 -2.41 -8.34
N GLU A 156 -1.08 -3.45 -8.83
CA GLU A 156 -1.68 -4.73 -9.22
C GLU A 156 -1.99 -5.57 -7.97
N TYR A 157 -3.23 -6.08 -7.88
CA TYR A 157 -3.69 -6.87 -6.73
C TYR A 157 -4.94 -7.67 -7.08
N ASN A 158 -5.12 -8.81 -6.40
CA ASN A 158 -6.34 -9.60 -6.45
C ASN A 158 -6.95 -9.83 -5.06
N MET A 159 -7.96 -9.02 -4.76
CA MET A 159 -8.72 -9.11 -3.50
C MET A 159 -9.34 -10.49 -3.23
N LEU A 160 -9.67 -11.27 -4.27
CA LEU A 160 -10.30 -12.60 -4.12
C LEU A 160 -9.35 -13.63 -3.51
N VAL A 161 -8.04 -13.44 -3.69
CA VAL A 161 -6.99 -14.30 -3.10
C VAL A 161 -6.28 -13.63 -1.93
N GLY A 162 -6.75 -12.46 -1.50
CA GLY A 162 -6.22 -11.71 -0.35
C GLY A 162 -5.02 -10.84 -0.66
N GLU A 163 -4.67 -10.63 -1.94
CA GLU A 163 -3.64 -9.69 -2.34
C GLU A 163 -4.11 -8.25 -2.15
N ARG A 164 -3.17 -7.38 -1.80
CA ARG A 164 -3.38 -5.96 -1.58
C ARG A 164 -2.35 -5.18 -2.39
N PRO A 165 -2.68 -3.95 -2.84
CA PRO A 165 -1.68 -3.08 -3.42
C PRO A 165 -0.66 -2.71 -2.35
N GLU A 166 0.58 -2.41 -2.75
CA GLU A 166 1.69 -2.24 -1.81
C GLU A 166 2.52 -1.00 -2.12
N ILE A 167 3.02 -0.37 -1.07
CA ILE A 167 4.05 0.67 -1.13
C ILE A 167 5.32 0.07 -0.54
N ILE A 168 6.41 0.10 -1.30
CA ILE A 168 7.73 -0.31 -0.83
C ILE A 168 8.67 0.88 -0.89
N ILE A 169 9.31 1.20 0.23
CA ILE A 169 10.30 2.27 0.33
C ILE A 169 11.63 1.63 0.72
N PRO A 170 12.51 1.32 -0.26
CA PRO A 170 13.80 0.72 0.03
C PRO A 170 14.67 1.68 0.86
N HIS A 171 15.34 1.14 1.88
CA HIS A 171 16.32 1.88 2.66
C HIS A 171 17.67 1.87 1.95
N SER A 172 18.33 3.02 1.89
CA SER A 172 19.69 3.14 1.34
C SER A 172 20.71 2.60 2.35
N GLY A 173 21.09 1.32 2.20
CA GLY A 173 22.10 0.68 3.04
C GLY A 173 21.66 -0.72 3.46
N ILE A 174 22.62 -1.58 3.80
CA ILE A 174 22.36 -2.96 4.24
C ILE A 174 22.58 -3.05 5.74
N PRO A 175 21.63 -2.64 6.59
CA PRO A 175 21.64 -3.11 7.97
C PRO A 175 21.36 -4.63 7.94
N LYS A 176 22.19 -5.41 8.64
CA LYS A 176 21.83 -6.80 9.00
C LYS A 176 20.67 -6.72 9.98
N ILE A 177 19.46 -6.67 9.46
CA ILE A 177 18.24 -6.81 10.27
C ILE A 177 17.91 -8.30 10.28
N GLU A 178 17.60 -8.84 11.46
CA GLU A 178 16.96 -10.16 11.53
C GLU A 178 15.65 -10.07 10.77
N THR A 179 15.48 -10.90 9.73
CA THR A 179 14.25 -10.92 8.93
C THR A 179 13.08 -11.25 9.87
N PRO A 180 12.18 -10.30 10.17
CA PRO A 180 11.00 -10.66 10.93
C PRO A 180 10.19 -11.67 10.10
N PRO A 181 9.55 -12.65 10.73
CA PRO A 181 8.70 -13.59 9.99
C PRO A 181 7.60 -12.80 9.27
N TYR A 182 7.58 -12.91 7.94
CA TYR A 182 6.63 -12.25 7.03
C TYR A 182 5.16 -12.50 7.42
N ASN A 183 4.90 -13.62 8.11
CA ASN A 183 3.58 -13.98 8.64
C ASN A 183 3.62 -14.06 10.16
N LYS A 184 3.78 -12.93 10.85
CA LYS A 184 3.62 -12.91 12.31
C LYS A 184 2.11 -12.96 12.62
N PRO A 185 1.58 -14.08 13.15
CA PRO A 185 0.16 -14.18 13.46
C PRO A 185 -0.22 -13.10 14.49
N LEU A 186 -1.49 -12.69 14.46
CA LEU A 186 -2.02 -11.75 15.43
C LEU A 186 -1.69 -12.21 16.84
N ALA A 187 -1.07 -11.34 17.63
CA ALA A 187 -0.52 -11.64 18.94
C ALA A 187 -0.75 -10.48 19.92
N ARG A 188 -0.80 -10.83 21.21
CA ARG A 188 -0.90 -9.83 22.29
C ARG A 188 0.25 -8.83 22.22
N GLY A 189 -0.07 -7.56 22.42
CA GLY A 189 0.88 -6.45 22.42
C GLY A 189 1.11 -5.83 21.04
N GLN A 190 0.63 -6.45 19.95
CA GLN A 190 0.71 -5.84 18.63
C GLN A 190 -0.18 -4.60 18.53
N THR A 191 0.31 -3.62 17.79
CA THR A 191 -0.47 -2.45 17.39
C THR A 191 -1.27 -2.81 16.15
N VAL A 192 -2.54 -2.45 16.15
CA VAL A 192 -3.48 -2.75 15.06
C VAL A 192 -4.31 -1.53 14.69
N ARG A 193 -4.68 -1.44 13.41
CA ARG A 193 -5.69 -0.54 12.89
C ARG A 193 -7.01 -1.30 12.75
N LEU A 194 -8.11 -0.65 13.14
CA LEU A 194 -9.44 -1.21 13.04
C LEU A 194 -10.06 -0.83 11.69
N LEU A 195 -10.59 -1.81 10.96
CA LEU A 195 -11.10 -1.64 9.59
C LEU A 195 -12.64 -1.56 9.51
N GLY A 196 -13.33 -1.65 10.65
CA GLY A 196 -14.79 -1.72 10.70
C GLY A 196 -15.42 -0.63 11.55
N SER A 197 -16.58 -0.14 11.13
CA SER A 197 -17.42 0.76 11.92
C SER A 197 -17.79 0.15 13.27
N PRO A 198 -17.93 0.95 14.34
CA PRO A 198 -17.76 2.41 14.40
C PRO A 198 -16.31 2.87 14.64
N TYR A 199 -15.33 1.96 14.60
CA TYR A 199 -13.94 2.24 15.00
C TYR A 199 -12.97 2.33 13.83
N HIS A 200 -13.47 2.47 12.59
CA HIS A 200 -12.65 2.53 11.38
C HIS A 200 -11.51 3.54 11.53
N GLY A 201 -10.30 3.14 11.13
CA GLY A 201 -9.09 3.97 11.17
C GLY A 201 -8.49 4.15 12.57
N GLN A 202 -9.18 3.75 13.65
CA GLN A 202 -8.62 3.86 14.99
C GLN A 202 -7.47 2.88 15.19
N ILE A 203 -6.48 3.32 15.97
CA ILE A 203 -5.34 2.51 16.38
C ILE A 203 -5.54 2.02 17.80
N GLY A 204 -5.23 0.74 18.03
CA GLY A 204 -5.24 0.16 19.36
C GLY A 204 -4.19 -0.94 19.52
N THR A 205 -4.13 -1.49 20.72
CA THR A 205 -3.21 -2.58 21.07
C THR A 205 -3.98 -3.84 21.40
N VAL A 206 -3.54 -4.98 20.85
CA VAL A 206 -4.14 -6.29 21.12
C VAL A 206 -3.90 -6.67 22.58
N MET A 207 -4.96 -6.71 23.40
CA MET A 207 -4.85 -7.12 24.80
C MET A 207 -4.78 -8.64 24.95
N HIS A 208 -5.68 -9.35 24.29
CA HIS A 208 -5.73 -10.81 24.25
C HIS A 208 -6.60 -11.28 23.08
N LEU A 209 -6.26 -12.46 22.57
CA LEU A 209 -7.03 -13.18 21.57
C LEU A 209 -8.12 -13.98 22.27
N LEU A 210 -9.34 -14.01 21.72
CA LEU A 210 -10.39 -14.85 22.24
C LEU A 210 -10.36 -16.20 21.51
N SER A 211 -10.07 -17.25 22.27
CA SER A 211 -9.98 -18.63 21.77
C SER A 211 -11.36 -19.21 21.38
N SER A 212 -12.43 -18.66 21.94
CA SER A 212 -13.81 -19.08 21.70
C SER A 212 -14.53 -18.08 20.79
N LYS A 213 -15.26 -18.61 19.80
CA LYS A 213 -16.10 -17.80 18.90
C LYS A 213 -17.10 -16.99 19.74
N HIS A 214 -17.11 -15.68 19.54
CA HIS A 214 -18.08 -14.79 20.21
C HIS A 214 -19.24 -14.48 19.27
N ASN A 215 -20.44 -14.43 19.85
CA ASN A 215 -21.66 -14.09 19.12
C ASN A 215 -21.63 -12.59 18.81
N MET A 216 -21.50 -12.24 17.53
CA MET A 216 -21.50 -10.84 17.09
C MET A 216 -22.93 -10.30 17.05
N PHE A 217 -23.08 -8.97 17.03
CA PHE A 217 -24.40 -8.30 16.90
C PHE A 217 -25.22 -8.79 15.69
N ALA A 218 -24.54 -9.28 14.64
CA ALA A 218 -25.15 -9.85 13.44
C ALA A 218 -25.39 -11.37 13.48
N GLY A 219 -25.23 -12.04 14.63
CA GLY A 219 -25.40 -13.50 14.77
C GLY A 219 -24.30 -14.35 14.13
N ILE A 220 -23.20 -13.73 13.72
CA ILE A 220 -22.04 -14.40 13.13
C ILE A 220 -21.08 -14.80 14.27
N ASN A 221 -20.55 -16.02 14.22
CA ASN A 221 -19.58 -16.55 15.18
C ASN A 221 -18.17 -16.48 14.60
N GLY A 222 -17.30 -15.61 15.14
CA GLY A 222 -15.96 -15.38 14.61
C GLY A 222 -14.88 -15.34 15.69
N HIS A 223 -13.64 -15.57 15.28
CA HIS A 223 -12.46 -15.28 16.10
C HIS A 223 -12.20 -13.78 16.10
N GLY A 224 -11.60 -13.29 17.18
CA GLY A 224 -11.26 -11.88 17.30
C GLY A 224 -10.38 -11.61 18.50
N ALA A 225 -10.13 -10.33 18.73
CA ALA A 225 -9.29 -9.87 19.81
C ALA A 225 -9.99 -8.75 20.58
N VAL A 226 -9.67 -8.66 21.87
CA VAL A 226 -9.99 -7.47 22.66
C VAL A 226 -8.89 -6.45 22.43
N ILE A 227 -9.27 -5.29 21.92
CA ILE A 227 -8.37 -4.18 21.60
C ILE A 227 -8.52 -3.08 22.64
N MET A 228 -7.40 -2.58 23.14
CA MET A 228 -7.34 -1.36 23.94
C MET A 228 -7.14 -0.17 23.02
N LEU A 229 -8.15 0.69 22.94
CA LEU A 229 -8.09 1.94 22.16
C LEU A 229 -7.31 3.01 22.93
N LYS A 230 -6.86 4.06 22.23
CA LYS A 230 -6.15 5.21 22.82
C LYS A 230 -6.93 5.89 23.96
N ASN A 231 -8.26 5.89 23.90
CA ASN A 231 -9.12 6.46 24.94
C ASN A 231 -9.29 5.55 26.18
N GLY A 232 -8.58 4.42 26.25
CA GLY A 232 -8.66 3.44 27.32
C GLY A 232 -9.82 2.44 27.20
N SER A 233 -10.70 2.61 26.21
CA SER A 233 -11.84 1.70 25.99
C SER A 233 -11.36 0.33 25.51
N LYS A 234 -12.06 -0.72 25.93
CA LYS A 234 -11.81 -2.09 25.49
C LYS A 234 -12.94 -2.56 24.58
N VAL A 235 -12.59 -2.93 23.36
CA VAL A 235 -13.57 -3.31 22.34
C VAL A 235 -13.20 -4.66 21.74
N PHE A 236 -14.21 -5.50 21.48
CA PHE A 236 -14.01 -6.73 20.74
C PHE A 236 -14.06 -6.44 19.25
N ILE A 237 -13.03 -6.88 18.51
CA ILE A 237 -12.95 -6.71 17.05
C ILE A 237 -12.65 -8.07 16.40
N PRO A 238 -13.42 -8.46 15.36
CA PRO A 238 -13.11 -9.65 14.56
C PRO A 238 -11.70 -9.57 13.96
N SER A 239 -10.98 -10.68 13.88
CA SER A 239 -9.63 -10.67 13.31
C SER A 239 -9.59 -10.21 11.85
N SER A 240 -10.67 -10.42 11.10
CA SER A 240 -10.85 -9.93 9.73
C SER A 240 -10.92 -8.41 9.62
N ASN A 241 -11.19 -7.72 10.72
CA ASN A 241 -11.33 -6.26 10.77
C ASN A 241 -10.12 -5.60 11.45
N LEU A 242 -9.00 -6.31 11.52
CA LEU A 242 -7.74 -5.82 12.08
C LEU A 242 -6.67 -5.82 11.01
N ASP A 243 -5.92 -4.75 10.98
CA ASP A 243 -4.71 -4.60 10.18
C ASP A 243 -3.51 -4.43 11.12
N VAL A 244 -2.43 -5.15 10.91
CA VAL A 244 -1.34 -5.28 11.90
C VAL A 244 -0.14 -4.45 11.47
N PHE A 245 0.39 -3.65 12.39
CA PHE A 245 1.70 -3.01 12.22
C PHE A 245 2.77 -3.95 12.78
N ILE A 246 3.73 -4.36 11.94
CA ILE A 246 4.80 -5.32 12.26
C ILE A 246 6.13 -4.60 12.46
#